data_AF-A0A2D5S998-F1
#
_entry.id   AF-A0A2D5S998-F1
#
_cell.length_a   1.000
_cell.length_b   1.000
_cell.length_c   1.000
_cell.angle_alpha   90.00
_cell.angle_beta   90.00
_cell.angle_gamma   90.00
#
_symmetry.space_group_name_H-M   'P 1'
#
loop_
_entity.id
_entity.type
_entity.pdbx_description
1 polymer ?
#
loop_
_entity_poly.entity_id
_entity_poly.type
_entity_poly.pdbx_seq_one_letter_code
_entity_poly.pdbx_strand_id
1 'polypeptide(L)'
;MRILTGWAFLWTSVLAIVSADVSAVLCAEGRSPAAGIEITVSDRVLHEIDPRLFGQFMERPSWGEIGPEAAVIPGTHKLRPKAKHLLRRMRVPLARFPGGTDVDYVDWLDMIDNVPGRVGGRPITTGHRGDQVTNNFGY
;
A
#
# COMPACT_ATOMS: atom_id res chain seq x y z
N MET A 1 -7.68 78.12 -18.80
CA MET A 1 -6.53 79.02 -18.58
C MET A 1 -5.26 78.22 -18.77
N ARG A 2 -4.39 78.63 -19.72
CA ARG A 2 -3.08 78.06 -20.15
C ARG A 2 -3.14 76.68 -20.86
N ILE A 3 -3.21 76.63 -22.21
CA ILE A 3 -2.16 76.81 -23.27
C ILE A 3 -1.09 75.69 -23.14
N LEU A 4 -0.85 74.75 -24.08
CA LEU A 4 -0.08 74.81 -25.35
C LEU A 4 -0.13 73.37 -25.97
N THR A 5 -0.49 73.15 -27.25
CA THR A 5 0.41 72.91 -28.42
C THR A 5 1.63 72.03 -28.09
N GLY A 6 1.98 70.94 -28.77
CA GLY A 6 1.81 70.49 -30.15
C GLY A 6 3.11 69.81 -30.60
N TRP A 7 3.03 68.88 -31.57
CA TRP A 7 4.08 68.50 -32.55
C TRP A 7 5.36 67.81 -32.00
N ALA A 8 5.55 66.50 -32.21
CA ALA A 8 6.04 65.80 -33.41
C ALA A 8 7.58 65.67 -33.49
N PHE A 9 8.02 64.57 -34.12
CA PHE A 9 9.38 64.08 -34.44
C PHE A 9 10.03 63.13 -33.42
N LEU A 10 9.89 61.79 -33.58
CA LEU A 10 10.61 60.88 -34.50
C LEU A 10 12.12 60.94 -34.33
N TRP A 11 12.69 60.03 -33.54
CA TRP A 11 13.99 59.43 -33.86
C TRP A 11 13.92 57.91 -33.67
N THR A 12 14.10 57.24 -34.79
CA THR A 12 14.25 55.82 -35.03
C THR A 12 15.33 55.20 -34.15
N SER A 13 15.00 54.10 -33.48
CA SER A 13 16.01 53.11 -33.08
C SER A 13 15.53 51.74 -33.56
N VAL A 14 16.25 51.27 -34.56
CA VAL A 14 16.17 49.97 -35.19
C VAL A 14 16.32 48.91 -34.10
N LEU A 15 15.23 48.21 -33.76
CA LEU A 15 15.31 46.97 -33.02
C LEU A 15 15.44 45.84 -34.04
N ALA A 16 16.67 45.38 -34.23
CA ALA A 16 16.95 44.21 -35.05
C ALA A 16 16.21 42.99 -34.48
N ILE A 17 15.29 42.46 -35.27
CA ILE A 17 14.65 41.17 -35.02
C ILE A 17 15.74 40.12 -35.25
N VAL A 18 16.35 39.64 -34.17
CA VAL A 18 17.06 38.36 -34.19
C VAL A 18 16.00 37.30 -33.93
N SER A 19 15.34 36.84 -34.99
CA SER A 19 14.57 35.60 -34.94
C SER A 19 15.59 34.47 -34.84
N ALA A 20 15.92 34.08 -33.61
CA ALA A 20 16.51 32.79 -33.38
C ALA A 20 15.45 31.75 -33.75
N ASP A 21 15.49 31.28 -34.99
CA ASP A 21 14.90 30.00 -35.39
C ASP A 21 15.65 28.91 -34.63
N VAL A 22 15.30 28.76 -33.35
CA VAL A 22 15.49 27.51 -32.64
C VAL A 22 14.51 26.56 -33.31
N SER A 23 14.95 25.97 -34.42
CA SER A 23 14.40 24.74 -34.93
C SER A 23 14.52 23.75 -33.80
N ALA A 24 13.46 23.65 -33.00
CA ALA A 24 13.21 22.51 -32.16
C ALA A 24 13.11 21.34 -33.13
N VAL A 25 14.26 20.70 -33.39
CA VAL A 25 14.32 19.30 -33.77
C VAL A 25 13.78 18.57 -32.54
N LEU A 26 12.47 18.65 -32.38
CA LEU A 26 11.68 17.70 -31.65
C LEU A 26 12.01 16.39 -32.35
N CYS A 27 12.87 15.61 -31.71
CA CYS A 27 12.99 14.19 -31.95
C CYS A 27 11.59 13.61 -31.79
N ALA A 28 10.82 13.65 -32.88
CA ALA A 28 9.73 12.72 -33.10
C ALA A 28 10.40 11.37 -33.30
N GLU A 29 10.87 10.77 -32.21
CA GLU A 29 11.00 9.33 -32.13
C GLU A 29 9.60 8.81 -32.42
N GLY A 30 9.40 8.41 -33.67
CA GLY A 30 8.25 7.63 -34.07
C GLY A 30 8.29 6.37 -33.22
N ARG A 31 7.62 6.41 -32.07
CA ARG A 31 7.16 5.21 -31.39
C ARG A 31 6.35 4.47 -32.43
N SER A 32 6.93 3.42 -33.01
CA SER A 32 6.15 2.42 -33.72
C SER A 32 5.00 2.06 -32.78
N PRO A 33 3.74 2.11 -33.25
CA PRO A 33 2.62 1.74 -32.41
C PRO A 33 2.96 0.39 -31.80
N ALA A 34 2.93 0.31 -30.46
CA ALA A 34 3.21 -0.93 -29.77
C ALA A 34 2.36 -2.01 -30.44
N ALA A 35 3.02 -3.04 -30.98
CA ALA A 35 2.32 -4.13 -31.63
C ALA A 35 1.19 -4.59 -30.70
N GLY A 36 -0.03 -4.69 -31.24
CA GLY A 36 -1.21 -5.04 -30.44
C GLY A 36 -0.98 -6.34 -29.70
N ILE A 37 -1.40 -6.43 -28.44
CA ILE A 37 -1.38 -7.68 -27.68
C ILE A 37 -2.55 -8.53 -28.18
N GLU A 38 -2.26 -9.68 -28.77
CA GLU A 38 -3.26 -10.67 -29.14
C GLU A 38 -3.42 -11.70 -28.00
N ILE A 39 -4.66 -11.92 -27.55
CA ILE A 39 -5.00 -12.89 -26.51
C ILE A 39 -6.06 -13.85 -27.07
N THR A 40 -5.77 -15.15 -27.09
CA THR A 40 -6.73 -16.19 -27.46
C THR A 40 -7.26 -16.88 -26.21
N VAL A 41 -8.59 -16.91 -26.05
CA VAL A 41 -9.28 -17.62 -24.96
C VAL A 41 -9.93 -18.89 -25.50
N SER A 42 -9.72 -20.01 -24.82
CA SER A 42 -10.27 -21.33 -25.17
C SER A 42 -11.06 -21.91 -23.99
N ASP A 43 -12.03 -22.77 -24.30
CA ASP A 43 -12.80 -23.59 -23.36
C ASP A 43 -12.09 -24.88 -22.91
N ARG A 44 -10.90 -25.17 -23.47
CA ARG A 44 -10.08 -26.32 -23.07
C ARG A 44 -9.54 -26.13 -21.65
N VAL A 45 -10.06 -26.90 -20.70
CA VAL A 45 -9.55 -26.96 -19.33
C VAL A 45 -8.17 -27.64 -19.31
N LEU A 46 -7.16 -26.95 -18.77
CA LEU A 46 -5.82 -27.51 -18.56
C LEU A 46 -5.68 -28.14 -17.17
N HIS A 47 -5.97 -27.35 -16.13
CA HIS A 47 -5.88 -27.76 -14.72
C HIS A 47 -6.92 -27.00 -13.88
N GLU A 48 -7.30 -27.58 -12.74
CA GLU A 48 -8.04 -26.86 -11.71
C GLU A 48 -7.14 -25.89 -10.96
N ILE A 49 -7.67 -24.71 -10.62
CA ILE A 49 -6.96 -23.71 -9.82
C ILE A 49 -7.25 -24.01 -8.36
N ASP A 50 -6.23 -24.44 -7.61
CA ASP A 50 -6.36 -24.67 -6.17
C ASP A 50 -6.70 -23.34 -5.46
N PRO A 51 -7.84 -23.26 -4.74
CA PRO A 51 -8.23 -22.02 -4.08
C PRO A 51 -7.20 -21.56 -3.04
N ARG A 52 -6.38 -22.46 -2.48
CA ARG A 52 -5.32 -22.13 -1.51
C ARG A 52 -4.27 -21.18 -2.07
N LEU A 53 -4.17 -21.03 -3.39
CA LEU A 53 -3.38 -19.97 -4.04
C LEU A 53 -3.82 -18.56 -3.62
N PHE A 54 -5.07 -18.40 -3.19
CA PHE A 54 -5.64 -17.14 -2.69
C PHE A 54 -5.65 -17.07 -1.15
N GLY A 55 -4.84 -17.90 -0.49
CA GLY A 55 -4.59 -17.80 0.95
C GLY A 55 -4.05 -16.43 1.35
N GLN A 56 -4.21 -16.09 2.62
CA GLN A 56 -3.73 -14.83 3.20
C GLN A 56 -2.61 -15.10 4.22
N PHE A 57 -1.78 -14.09 4.43
CA PHE A 57 -0.76 -14.08 5.46
C PHE A 57 -1.01 -12.92 6.42
N MET A 58 -0.92 -13.21 7.70
CA MET A 58 -1.16 -12.25 8.76
C MET A 58 -0.08 -12.44 9.83
N GLU A 59 0.89 -11.53 9.80
CA GLU A 59 1.97 -11.47 10.76
C GLU A 59 1.60 -10.61 11.94
N ARG A 60 2.19 -10.89 13.10
CA ARG A 60 2.28 -9.97 14.23
C ARG A 60 3.63 -9.27 14.20
N PRO A 61 3.76 -8.16 13.45
CA PRO A 61 5.02 -7.49 13.28
C PRO A 61 5.43 -6.75 14.55
N SER A 62 6.59 -7.07 15.10
CA SER A 62 7.21 -6.29 16.19
C SER A 62 8.10 -5.18 15.63
N TRP A 63 7.63 -4.38 14.67
CA TRP A 63 8.41 -3.28 14.09
C TRP A 63 7.58 -2.00 13.85
N GLY A 64 6.65 -1.73 14.77
CA GLY A 64 5.83 -0.50 14.74
C GLY A 64 4.59 -0.58 13.84
N GLU A 65 4.33 -1.72 13.21
CA GLU A 65 3.07 -1.98 12.54
C GLU A 65 2.04 -2.58 13.51
N ILE A 66 0.78 -2.15 13.37
CA ILE A 66 -0.31 -2.65 14.22
C ILE A 66 -0.73 -4.09 13.88
N GLY A 67 -0.52 -4.52 12.63
CA GLY A 67 -0.88 -5.85 12.14
C GLY A 67 -2.33 -6.26 12.49
N PRO A 68 -2.56 -7.52 12.91
CA PRO A 68 -3.90 -8.07 13.17
C PRO A 68 -4.62 -7.40 14.34
N GLU A 69 -3.91 -6.72 15.23
CA GLU A 69 -4.52 -5.97 16.34
C GLU A 69 -5.46 -4.86 15.83
N ALA A 70 -5.23 -4.34 14.62
CA ALA A 70 -6.13 -3.37 13.99
C ALA A 70 -7.53 -3.93 13.76
N ALA A 71 -7.64 -5.25 13.58
CA ALA A 71 -8.92 -5.93 13.39
C ALA A 71 -9.67 -6.17 14.71
N VAL A 72 -9.05 -5.94 15.86
CA VAL A 72 -9.63 -6.13 17.19
C VAL A 72 -10.26 -4.83 17.70
N ILE A 73 -11.35 -4.94 18.46
CA ILE A 73 -11.91 -3.81 19.21
C ILE A 73 -10.99 -3.56 20.41
N PRO A 74 -10.41 -2.35 20.59
CA PRO A 74 -9.44 -2.08 21.65
C PRO A 74 -9.94 -2.48 23.04
N GLY A 75 -9.07 -3.09 23.84
CA GLY A 75 -9.38 -3.57 25.20
C GLY A 75 -10.29 -4.80 25.24
N THR A 76 -10.53 -5.45 24.10
CA THR A 76 -11.32 -6.69 24.00
C THR A 76 -10.55 -7.72 23.18
N HIS A 77 -11.00 -8.99 23.22
CA HIS A 77 -10.50 -10.04 22.32
C HIS A 77 -11.48 -10.30 21.16
N LYS A 78 -12.27 -9.28 20.77
CA LYS A 78 -13.33 -9.42 19.75
C LYS A 78 -12.94 -8.70 18.46
N LEU A 79 -13.12 -9.38 17.32
CA LEU A 79 -12.96 -8.77 16.02
C LEU A 79 -14.01 -7.67 15.78
N ARG A 80 -13.58 -6.58 15.15
CA ARG A 80 -14.47 -5.55 14.61
C ARG A 80 -15.45 -6.18 13.63
N PRO A 81 -16.78 -5.95 13.75
CA PRO A 81 -17.77 -6.55 12.86
C PRO A 81 -17.49 -6.31 11.37
N LYS A 82 -17.02 -5.10 11.02
CA LYS A 82 -16.64 -4.76 9.63
C LYS A 82 -15.44 -5.58 9.13
N ALA A 83 -14.40 -5.77 9.95
CA ALA A 83 -13.25 -6.60 9.58
C ALA A 83 -13.68 -8.06 9.35
N LYS A 84 -14.48 -8.61 10.26
CA LYS A 84 -15.07 -9.95 10.13
C LYS A 84 -15.92 -10.09 8.86
N HIS A 85 -16.72 -9.08 8.52
CA HIS A 85 -17.53 -9.08 7.31
C HIS A 85 -16.67 -9.07 6.04
N LEU A 86 -15.62 -8.24 5.98
CA LEU A 86 -14.73 -8.15 4.84
C LEU A 86 -13.93 -9.45 4.63
N LEU A 87 -13.38 -10.04 5.70
CA LEU A 87 -12.68 -11.33 5.64
C LEU A 87 -13.58 -12.44 5.09
N ARG A 88 -14.86 -12.46 5.50
CA ARG A 88 -15.85 -13.41 4.94
C ARG A 88 -16.12 -13.17 3.45
N ARG A 89 -16.19 -11.91 3.02
CA ARG A 89 -16.41 -11.55 1.61
C ARG A 89 -15.24 -11.93 0.71
N MET A 90 -14.02 -11.90 1.23
CA MET A 90 -12.83 -12.34 0.51
C MET A 90 -12.81 -13.86 0.26
N ARG A 91 -13.62 -14.64 0.99
CA ARG A 91 -13.64 -16.11 0.91
C ARG A 91 -12.24 -16.71 1.08
N VAL A 92 -11.48 -16.17 2.04
CA VAL A 92 -10.10 -16.61 2.32
C VAL A 92 -10.11 -18.10 2.66
N PRO A 93 -9.44 -18.95 1.85
CA PRO A 93 -9.46 -20.40 2.05
C PRO A 93 -8.48 -20.86 3.13
N LEU A 94 -7.41 -20.09 3.34
CA LEU A 94 -6.35 -20.38 4.30
C LEU A 94 -5.77 -19.05 4.80
N ALA A 95 -5.45 -18.95 6.10
CA ALA A 95 -4.65 -17.87 6.65
C ALA A 95 -3.45 -18.43 7.41
N ARG A 96 -2.24 -17.94 7.10
CA ARG A 96 -1.03 -18.20 7.90
C ARG A 96 -0.90 -17.13 8.98
N PHE A 97 -0.82 -17.57 10.24
CA PHE A 97 -0.72 -16.76 11.47
C PHE A 97 -0.02 -17.63 12.54
N PRO A 98 0.82 -17.10 13.45
CA PRO A 98 0.97 -15.69 13.84
C PRO A 98 2.10 -14.91 13.17
N GLY A 99 2.97 -15.54 12.39
CA GLY A 99 4.21 -14.84 12.06
C GLY A 99 4.93 -15.31 10.81
N GLY A 100 5.86 -14.46 10.40
CA GLY A 100 6.96 -14.74 9.49
C GLY A 100 8.26 -14.72 10.28
N THR A 101 8.81 -13.52 10.52
CA THR A 101 10.11 -13.36 11.18
C THR A 101 10.03 -13.51 12.69
N ASP A 102 8.98 -12.97 13.31
CA ASP A 102 8.88 -12.93 14.78
C ASP A 102 8.45 -14.26 15.41
N VAL A 103 7.96 -15.22 14.62
CA VAL A 103 7.39 -16.46 15.14
C VAL A 103 8.38 -17.26 16.01
N ASP A 104 9.67 -17.19 15.70
CA ASP A 104 10.73 -17.91 16.43
C ASP A 104 11.11 -17.23 17.76
N TYR A 105 10.61 -16.01 18.01
CA TYR A 105 10.93 -15.19 19.19
C TYR A 105 9.74 -14.98 20.12
N VAL A 106 8.57 -15.52 19.75
CA VAL A 106 7.31 -15.37 20.51
C VAL A 106 6.96 -16.68 21.21
N ASP A 107 6.64 -16.61 22.51
CA ASP A 107 6.01 -17.72 23.22
C ASP A 107 4.53 -17.81 22.80
N TRP A 108 4.15 -18.89 22.13
CA TRP A 108 2.78 -19.11 21.67
C TRP A 108 1.75 -19.12 22.82
N LEU A 109 2.18 -19.47 24.04
CA LEU A 109 1.32 -19.43 25.22
C LEU A 109 0.86 -18.01 25.57
N ASP A 110 1.57 -16.98 25.11
CA ASP A 110 1.18 -15.59 25.32
C ASP A 110 -0.13 -15.22 24.60
N MET A 111 -0.54 -16.01 23.61
CA MET A 111 -1.77 -15.80 22.83
C MET A 111 -2.99 -16.55 23.37
N ILE A 112 -2.87 -17.24 24.50
CA ILE A 112 -3.91 -18.11 25.06
C ILE A 112 -4.37 -17.57 26.41
N ASP A 113 -5.70 -17.54 26.61
CA ASP A 113 -6.27 -17.19 27.90
C ASP A 113 -6.16 -18.34 28.90
N ASN A 114 -5.91 -18.01 30.18
CA ASN A 114 -5.95 -18.96 31.31
C ASN A 114 -4.96 -20.13 31.21
N VAL A 115 -3.75 -19.87 30.71
CA VAL A 115 -2.66 -20.85 30.69
C VAL A 115 -2.39 -21.34 32.13
N PRO A 116 -2.46 -22.67 32.41
CA PRO A 116 -2.22 -23.19 33.75
C PRO A 116 -0.87 -22.75 34.32
N GLY A 117 -0.87 -22.28 35.57
CA GLY A 117 0.34 -21.77 36.23
C GLY A 117 0.73 -20.33 35.85
N ARG A 118 0.01 -19.67 34.95
CA ARG A 118 0.14 -18.23 34.69
C ARG A 118 -0.98 -17.46 35.38
N VAL A 119 -0.62 -16.35 36.02
CA VAL A 119 -1.58 -15.44 36.64
C VAL A 119 -1.83 -14.27 35.69
N GLY A 120 -3.10 -13.95 35.44
CA GLY A 120 -3.51 -12.85 34.56
C GLY A 120 -4.01 -13.30 33.19
N GLY A 121 -4.22 -12.33 32.30
CA GLY A 121 -4.61 -12.58 30.91
C GLY A 121 -3.39 -12.77 30.00
N ARG A 122 -3.59 -12.54 28.70
CA ARG A 122 -2.53 -12.59 27.70
C ARG A 122 -1.51 -11.48 27.94
N PRO A 123 -0.21 -11.78 28.15
CA PRO A 123 0.81 -10.76 28.35
C PRO A 123 1.08 -9.98 27.06
N ILE A 124 1.91 -8.94 27.13
CA ILE A 124 2.51 -8.32 25.94
C ILE A 124 3.72 -9.15 25.55
N THR A 125 3.88 -9.43 24.25
CA THR A 125 5.07 -10.11 23.74
C THR A 125 6.09 -9.09 23.24
N THR A 126 7.36 -9.36 23.50
CA THR A 126 8.50 -8.61 22.95
C THR A 126 9.06 -9.38 21.76
N GLY A 127 9.03 -8.80 20.56
CA GLY A 127 9.55 -9.47 19.36
C GLY A 127 11.05 -9.27 19.15
N HIS A 128 11.58 -9.67 18.00
CA HIS A 128 13.03 -9.88 17.82
C HIS A 128 13.89 -8.61 17.97
N ARG A 129 13.30 -7.41 17.78
CA ARG A 129 13.99 -6.12 17.93
C ARG A 129 13.78 -5.44 19.28
N GLY A 130 13.05 -6.08 20.20
CA GLY A 130 12.70 -5.50 21.50
C GLY A 130 11.38 -4.70 21.49
N ASP A 131 10.73 -4.55 20.34
CA ASP A 131 9.43 -3.88 20.26
C ASP A 131 8.31 -4.76 20.85
N GLN A 132 7.33 -4.09 21.45
CA GLN A 132 6.21 -4.73 22.15
C GLN A 132 4.96 -4.83 21.27
N VAL A 133 4.32 -5.99 21.29
CA VAL A 133 3.08 -6.28 20.56
C VAL A 133 2.06 -6.91 21.50
N THR A 134 0.82 -6.42 21.47
CA THR A 134 -0.29 -6.98 22.24
C THR A 134 -0.73 -8.34 21.69
N ASN A 135 -1.36 -9.16 22.54
CA ASN A 135 -1.86 -10.52 22.22
C ASN A 135 -3.39 -10.59 22.16
N ASN A 136 -4.08 -9.49 21.88
CA ASN A 136 -5.55 -9.48 21.89
C ASN A 136 -6.13 -10.22 20.68
N PHE A 137 -5.40 -10.24 19.57
CA PHE A 137 -5.64 -11.13 18.44
C PHE A 137 -4.85 -12.42 18.67
N GLY A 138 -5.54 -13.51 18.97
CA GLY A 138 -4.92 -14.82 19.25
C GLY A 138 -5.94 -15.96 19.22
N TYR A 139 -5.54 -17.10 19.77
CA TYR A 139 -6.31 -18.34 19.76
C TYR A 139 -7.42 -18.37 20.81
#